data_AF-A0ABD7XT72-F1
#
_entry.id   AF-A0ABD7XT72-F1
#
_cell.length_a   1.000
_cell.length_b   1.000
_cell.length_c   1.000
_cell.angle_alpha   90.00
_cell.angle_beta   90.00
_cell.angle_gamma   90.00
#
_symmetry.space_group_name_H-M   'P 1'
#
loop_
_entity.id
_entity.type
_entity.pdbx_description
1 polymer ?
#
loop_
_entity_poly.entity_id
_entity_poly.type
_entity_poly.pdbx_seq_one_letter_code
_entity_poly.pdbx_strand_id
1 'polypeptide(L)'
;MYVSFILSCLLGFSGYILLNRLNSLEFVDTWLDKETQKNTLKRCFYDTSFKKQTLKELERVYFQLKEIINVQTNKRSLNTNDIRNVRELEEKQQEIKRFMLDVLEDAYWKELANMPEDQRHLDDWDFF
;
A
#
# COMPACT_ATOMS: atom_id res chain seq x y z
N MET A 1 -4.47 -25.47 -6.60
CA MET A 1 -3.26 -24.73 -7.05
C MET A 1 -3.21 -23.37 -6.34
N TYR A 2 -3.06 -23.35 -5.01
CA TYR A 2 -3.09 -22.10 -4.20
C TYR A 2 -2.01 -22.06 -3.10
N VAL A 3 -1.15 -23.08 -3.06
CA VAL A 3 -0.10 -23.22 -2.03
C VAL A 3 1.21 -22.55 -2.45
N SER A 4 1.36 -22.21 -3.73
CA SER A 4 2.60 -21.67 -4.29
C SER A 4 2.78 -20.15 -4.13
N PHE A 5 1.71 -19.39 -3.86
CA PHE A 5 1.79 -17.93 -3.77
C PHE A 5 2.12 -17.43 -2.35
N ILE A 6 1.73 -18.18 -1.31
CA ILE A 6 2.03 -17.81 0.08
C ILE A 6 3.47 -18.23 0.45
N LEU A 7 3.99 -19.30 -0.17
CA LEU A 7 5.38 -19.75 0.06
C LEU A 7 6.44 -18.83 -0.58
N SER A 8 6.11 -18.07 -1.62
CA SER A 8 7.07 -17.12 -2.23
C SER A 8 7.29 -15.88 -1.36
N CYS A 9 6.34 -15.53 -0.49
CA CYS A 9 6.46 -14.39 0.40
C CYS A 9 7.43 -14.61 1.58
N LEU A 10 7.72 -15.86 1.98
CA LEU A 10 8.45 -16.13 3.23
C LEU A 10 9.93 -16.53 3.05
N LEU A 11 10.35 -17.03 1.88
CA LEU A 11 11.72 -17.57 1.70
C LEU A 11 12.73 -16.60 1.06
N GLY A 12 12.33 -15.37 0.70
CA GLY A 12 13.21 -14.42 0.02
C GLY A 12 14.11 -13.56 0.92
N PHE A 13 13.97 -13.64 2.25
CA PHE A 13 14.32 -12.54 3.16
C PHE A 13 15.82 -12.20 3.37
N SER A 14 16.80 -13.04 3.02
CA SER A 14 18.22 -12.74 3.32
C SER A 14 19.07 -12.23 2.14
N GLY A 15 18.72 -12.55 0.89
CA GLY A 15 19.29 -11.92 -0.32
C GLY A 15 18.57 -10.63 -0.73
N TYR A 16 17.41 -10.37 -0.11
CA TYR A 16 16.43 -9.34 -0.48
C TYR A 16 16.89 -7.89 -0.24
N ILE A 17 17.83 -7.64 0.68
CA ILE A 17 18.11 -6.27 1.18
C ILE A 17 18.76 -5.36 0.12
N LEU A 18 19.48 -5.92 -0.85
CA LEU A 18 20.07 -5.17 -1.97
C LEU A 18 19.17 -5.08 -3.21
N LEU A 19 18.34 -6.09 -3.48
CA LEU A 19 17.29 -6.07 -4.53
C LEU A 19 16.06 -5.24 -4.12
N ASN A 20 15.81 -5.08 -2.81
CA ASN A 20 14.67 -4.36 -2.24
C ASN A 20 14.60 -2.88 -2.60
N ARG A 21 15.73 -2.21 -2.90
CA ARG A 21 15.69 -0.78 -3.21
C ARG A 21 15.09 -0.49 -4.59
N LEU A 22 15.33 -1.36 -5.58
CA LEU A 22 14.77 -1.22 -6.92
C LEU A 22 13.32 -1.74 -7.00
N ASN A 23 12.98 -2.79 -6.23
CA ASN A 23 11.61 -3.32 -6.16
C ASN A 23 10.66 -2.52 -5.23
N SER A 24 11.18 -1.71 -4.30
CA SER A 24 10.35 -0.99 -3.32
C SER A 24 9.46 0.08 -3.94
N LEU A 25 9.91 0.75 -4.99
CA LEU A 25 9.16 1.83 -5.64
C LEU A 25 8.01 1.28 -6.49
N GLU A 26 8.27 0.22 -7.26
CA GLU A 26 7.23 -0.49 -8.02
C GLU A 26 6.18 -1.12 -7.08
N PHE A 27 6.63 -1.61 -5.92
CA PHE A 27 5.74 -2.08 -4.86
C PHE A 27 4.90 -0.95 -4.25
N VAL A 28 5.47 0.24 -4.02
CA VAL A 28 4.71 1.43 -3.60
C VAL A 28 3.67 1.79 -4.66
N ASP A 29 4.04 1.77 -5.92
CA ASP A 29 3.11 2.09 -7.03
C ASP A 29 1.94 1.12 -7.10
N THR A 30 2.13 -0.14 -6.72
CA THR A 30 1.04 -1.12 -6.59
C THR A 30 0.06 -0.72 -5.47
N TRP A 31 0.55 -0.23 -4.34
CA TRP A 31 -0.31 0.27 -3.26
C TRP A 31 -1.02 1.59 -3.59
N LEU A 32 -0.49 2.35 -4.54
CA LEU A 32 -1.05 3.61 -5.01
C LEU A 32 -1.98 3.44 -6.21
N ASP A 33 -2.00 2.27 -6.83
CA ASP A 33 -2.96 1.92 -7.86
C ASP A 33 -4.39 1.96 -7.32
N LYS A 34 -5.28 2.65 -8.04
CA LYS A 34 -6.65 2.92 -7.59
C LYS A 34 -7.50 1.66 -7.49
N GLU A 35 -7.31 0.71 -8.41
CA GLU A 35 -8.03 -0.56 -8.38
C GLU A 35 -7.60 -1.39 -7.17
N THR A 36 -6.31 -1.43 -6.91
CA THR A 36 -5.74 -2.08 -5.73
C THR A 36 -6.25 -1.45 -4.44
N GLN A 37 -6.28 -0.12 -4.34
CA GLN A 37 -6.83 0.57 -3.17
C GLN A 37 -8.30 0.24 -2.94
N LYS A 38 -9.12 0.28 -4.00
CA LYS A 38 -10.55 -0.04 -3.92
C LYS A 38 -10.79 -1.48 -3.44
N ASN A 39 -10.12 -2.45 -4.05
CA ASN A 39 -10.25 -3.87 -3.70
C ASN A 39 -9.78 -4.12 -2.25
N THR A 40 -8.69 -3.46 -1.86
CA THR A 40 -8.16 -3.55 -0.50
C THR A 40 -9.12 -2.95 0.52
N LEU A 41 -9.72 -1.77 0.25
CA LEU A 41 -10.70 -1.14 1.15
C LEU A 41 -11.93 -2.03 1.33
N LYS A 42 -12.47 -2.58 0.24
CA LYS A 42 -13.57 -3.54 0.29
C LYS A 42 -13.21 -4.73 1.18
N ARG A 43 -12.05 -5.35 0.96
CA ARG A 43 -11.64 -6.52 1.74
C ARG A 43 -11.38 -6.18 3.21
N CYS A 44 -10.77 -5.02 3.50
CA CYS A 44 -10.52 -4.58 4.87
C CYS A 44 -11.80 -4.28 5.64
N PHE A 45 -12.83 -3.76 4.96
CA PHE A 45 -14.13 -3.45 5.57
C PHE A 45 -14.76 -4.67 6.24
N TYR A 46 -14.61 -5.83 5.62
CA TYR A 46 -15.29 -7.03 6.07
C TYR A 46 -14.36 -8.08 6.75
N ASP A 47 -13.05 -8.08 6.49
CA ASP A 47 -12.08 -8.95 7.17
C ASP A 47 -11.12 -8.13 8.02
N THR A 48 -11.38 -8.17 9.33
CA THR A 48 -10.57 -7.49 10.34
C THR A 48 -9.14 -8.02 10.41
N SER A 49 -8.91 -9.31 10.14
CA SER A 49 -7.56 -9.89 10.15
C SER A 49 -6.76 -9.37 8.96
N PHE A 50 -7.38 -9.35 7.77
CA PHE A 50 -6.80 -8.73 6.59
C PHE A 50 -6.53 -7.23 6.82
N LYS A 51 -7.48 -6.48 7.39
CA LYS A 51 -7.31 -5.06 7.76
C LYS A 51 -6.07 -4.85 8.64
N LYS A 52 -5.90 -5.65 9.70
CA LYS A 52 -4.73 -5.58 10.59
C LYS A 52 -3.41 -5.87 9.85
N GLN A 53 -3.40 -6.83 8.93
CA GLN A 53 -2.22 -7.16 8.15
C GLN A 53 -1.88 -6.05 7.16
N THR A 54 -2.88 -5.55 6.42
CA THR A 54 -2.74 -4.44 5.47
C THR A 54 -2.16 -3.20 6.14
N LEU A 55 -2.68 -2.81 7.31
CA LEU A 55 -2.16 -1.66 8.05
C LEU A 55 -0.67 -1.82 8.42
N LYS A 56 -0.25 -3.01 8.83
CA LYS A 56 1.17 -3.29 9.14
C LYS A 56 2.06 -3.16 7.90
N GLU A 57 1.62 -3.66 6.75
CA GLU A 57 2.38 -3.56 5.51
C GLU A 57 2.44 -2.09 5.02
N LEU A 58 1.34 -1.35 5.09
CA LEU A 58 1.34 0.07 4.74
C LEU A 58 2.22 0.91 5.67
N GLU A 59 2.21 0.63 6.98
CA GLU A 59 3.14 1.26 7.93
C GLU A 59 4.59 0.97 7.55
N ARG A 60 4.91 -0.27 7.22
CA ARG A 60 6.25 -0.67 6.77
C ARG A 60 6.68 0.09 5.52
N VAL A 61 5.79 0.19 4.52
CA VAL A 61 6.04 0.95 3.29
C VAL A 61 6.27 2.44 3.59
N TYR A 62 5.42 3.03 4.43
CA TYR A 62 5.55 4.42 4.85
C TYR A 62 6.91 4.71 5.52
N PHE A 63 7.35 3.83 6.43
CA PHE A 63 8.65 3.96 7.09
C PHE A 63 9.81 3.77 6.11
N GLN A 64 9.73 2.82 5.19
CA GLN A 64 10.76 2.64 4.15
C GLN A 64 10.91 3.87 3.27
N LEU A 65 9.79 4.46 2.81
CA LEU A 65 9.82 5.72 2.06
C LEU A 65 10.47 6.84 2.88
N LYS A 66 10.14 6.94 4.18
CA LYS A 66 10.74 7.93 5.08
C LYS A 66 12.26 7.81 5.16
N GLU A 67 12.77 6.58 5.29
CA GLU A 67 14.21 6.31 5.33
C GLU A 67 14.89 6.67 4.01
N ILE A 68 14.30 6.31 2.87
CA ILE A 68 14.83 6.66 1.54
C ILE A 68 14.90 8.17 1.37
N ILE A 69 13.82 8.90 1.70
CA ILE A 69 13.77 10.37 1.64
C ILE A 69 14.85 10.98 2.51
N ASN A 70 15.01 10.51 3.75
CA ASN A 70 16.03 11.01 4.67
C ASN A 70 17.45 10.77 4.15
N VAL A 71 17.73 9.58 3.61
CA VAL A 71 19.05 9.27 3.01
C VAL A 71 19.33 10.15 1.79
N GLN A 72 18.33 10.38 0.95
CA GLN A 72 18.49 11.23 -0.23
C GLN A 72 18.70 12.69 0.16
N THR A 73 17.90 13.22 1.09
CA THR A 73 17.99 14.62 1.55
C THR A 73 19.33 14.94 2.24
N ASN A 74 19.91 13.97 2.95
CA ASN A 74 21.21 14.15 3.62
C ASN A 74 22.42 14.06 2.67
N LYS A 75 22.22 13.88 1.36
CA LYS A 75 23.32 13.95 0.39
C LYS A 75 23.87 15.38 0.34
N ARG A 76 25.19 15.50 0.48
CA ARG A 76 25.93 16.77 0.58
C ARG A 76 25.79 17.69 -0.65
N SER A 77 25.34 17.16 -1.79
CA SER A 77 25.04 17.91 -3.01
C SER A 77 23.85 17.28 -3.72
N LEU A 78 22.67 17.89 -3.58
CA LEU A 78 21.50 17.54 -4.37
C LEU A 78 21.54 18.32 -5.68
N ASN A 79 21.42 17.62 -6.81
CA ASN A 79 21.13 18.28 -8.09
C ASN A 79 19.60 18.42 -8.29
N THR A 80 19.18 19.16 -9.32
CA THR A 80 17.75 19.39 -9.61
C THR A 80 16.95 18.10 -9.81
N ASN A 81 17.56 17.04 -10.35
CA ASN A 81 16.89 15.74 -10.52
C ASN A 81 16.75 15.02 -9.17
N ASP A 82 17.74 15.10 -8.29
CA ASP A 82 17.63 14.55 -6.93
C ASP A 82 16.50 15.23 -6.15
N ILE A 83 16.35 16.56 -6.28
CA ILE A 83 15.26 17.31 -5.64
C ILE A 83 13.90 16.86 -6.17
N ARG A 84 13.76 16.68 -7.48
CA ARG A 84 12.50 16.19 -8.09
C ARG A 84 12.16 14.78 -7.59
N ASN A 85 13.14 13.89 -7.55
CA ASN A 85 12.95 12.52 -7.07
C ASN A 85 12.55 12.48 -5.58
N VAL A 86 13.17 13.32 -4.74
CA VAL A 86 12.78 13.42 -3.31
C VAL A 86 11.33 13.88 -3.18
N ARG A 87 10.91 14.88 -3.95
CA ARG A 87 9.53 15.37 -3.95
C ARG A 87 8.53 14.28 -4.39
N GLU A 88 8.84 13.54 -5.45
CA GLU A 88 7.99 12.42 -5.90
C GLU A 88 7.85 11.36 -4.81
N LEU A 89 8.93 11.06 -4.07
CA LEU A 89 8.89 10.12 -2.94
C LEU A 89 8.06 10.66 -1.76
N GLU A 90 8.15 11.95 -1.47
CA GLU A 90 7.32 12.60 -0.44
C GLU A 90 5.83 12.57 -0.81
N GLU A 91 5.50 12.80 -2.08
CA GLU A 91 4.12 12.71 -2.59
C GLU A 91 3.58 11.28 -2.42
N LYS A 92 4.34 10.26 -2.86
CA LYS A 92 3.99 8.85 -2.64
C LYS A 92 3.83 8.50 -1.16
N GLN A 93 4.71 9.02 -0.30
CA GLN A 93 4.60 8.80 1.15
C GLN A 93 3.31 9.41 1.72
N GLN A 94 2.92 10.60 1.29
CA GLN A 94 1.67 11.23 1.70
C GLN A 94 0.45 10.44 1.22
N GLU A 95 0.50 9.90 0.01
CA GLU A 95 -0.58 9.06 -0.52
C GLU A 95 -0.72 7.75 0.26
N ILE A 96 0.38 7.06 0.58
CA ILE A 96 0.34 5.87 1.45
C ILE A 96 -0.26 6.22 2.82
N LYS A 97 0.11 7.37 3.39
CA LYS A 97 -0.46 7.83 4.67
C LYS A 97 -1.97 8.09 4.56
N ARG A 98 -2.44 8.68 3.46
CA ARG A 98 -3.89 8.88 3.22
C ARG A 98 -4.60 7.54 3.08
N PHE A 99 -4.01 6.62 2.33
CA PHE A 99 -4.59 5.30 2.14
C PHE A 99 -4.68 4.49 3.45
N MET A 100 -3.68 4.59 4.33
CA MET A 100 -3.77 4.04 5.69
C MET A 100 -4.95 4.62 6.48
N LEU A 101 -5.20 5.93 6.37
CA LEU A 101 -6.34 6.58 7.02
C LEU A 101 -7.66 6.06 6.44
N ASP A 102 -7.75 5.91 5.12
CA ASP A 102 -8.93 5.36 4.46
C ASP A 102 -9.24 3.92 4.95
N VAL A 103 -8.20 3.10 5.14
CA VAL A 103 -8.33 1.76 5.73
C VAL A 103 -8.78 1.83 7.19
N LEU A 104 -8.22 2.74 7.99
CA LEU A 104 -8.58 2.90 9.41
C LEU A 104 -10.04 3.36 9.57
N GLU A 105 -10.45 4.36 8.80
CA GLU A 105 -11.78 4.98 8.82
C GLU A 105 -12.86 4.16 8.10
N ASP A 106 -12.51 2.99 7.58
CA ASP A 106 -13.44 2.15 6.80
C ASP A 106 -14.09 2.93 5.66
N ALA A 107 -13.27 3.66 4.89
CA ALA A 107 -13.73 4.55 3.83
C ALA A 107 -14.63 3.87 2.78
N TYR A 108 -14.53 2.54 2.65
CA TYR A 108 -15.43 1.72 1.83
C TYR A 108 -16.91 1.89 2.17
N TRP A 109 -17.23 2.20 3.44
CA TRP A 109 -18.60 2.53 3.85
C TRP A 109 -19.24 3.62 2.99
N LYS A 110 -18.46 4.59 2.49
CA LYS A 110 -18.97 5.64 1.60
C LYS A 110 -19.43 5.07 0.26
N GLU A 111 -18.74 4.05 -0.27
CA GLU A 111 -19.17 3.35 -1.49
C GLU A 111 -20.46 2.55 -1.22
N LEU A 112 -20.52 1.82 -0.11
CA LEU A 112 -21.70 1.06 0.31
C LEU A 112 -22.93 1.95 0.52
N ALA A 113 -22.75 3.12 1.13
CA ALA A 113 -23.83 4.08 1.38
C ALA A 113 -24.45 4.62 0.08
N ASN A 114 -23.65 4.76 -0.96
CA ASN A 114 -24.09 5.22 -2.28
C ASN A 114 -24.65 4.09 -3.16
N MET A 115 -24.48 2.83 -2.75
CA MET A 115 -24.99 1.67 -3.48
C MET A 115 -26.50 1.50 -3.25
N PRO A 116 -27.30 1.24 -4.32
CA PRO A 116 -28.70 0.87 -4.20
C PRO A 116 -28.90 -0.34 -3.27
N GLU A 117 -29.99 -0.37 -2.51
CA GLU A 117 -30.27 -1.42 -1.51
C GLU A 117 -30.38 -2.82 -2.14
N ASP A 118 -30.89 -2.88 -3.37
CA ASP A 118 -30.97 -4.08 -4.21
C ASP A 118 -29.61 -4.54 -4.78
N GLN A 119 -28.57 -3.73 -4.66
CA GLN A 119 -27.20 -4.10 -5.02
C GLN A 119 -26.32 -4.31 -3.79
N ARG A 120 -26.65 -3.68 -2.67
CA ARG A 120 -25.87 -3.76 -1.42
C ARG A 120 -25.78 -5.18 -0.86
N HIS A 121 -26.85 -5.96 -0.99
CA HIS A 121 -26.86 -7.36 -0.57
C HIS A 121 -26.12 -8.29 -1.54
N LEU A 122 -25.80 -7.83 -2.75
CA LEU A 122 -24.96 -8.54 -3.73
C LEU A 122 -23.48 -8.18 -3.60
N ASP A 123 -23.15 -7.16 -2.79
CA ASP A 123 -21.78 -6.75 -2.49
C ASP A 123 -21.05 -7.71 -1.52
N ASP A 124 -21.55 -8.95 -1.40
CA ASP A 124 -21.07 -9.98 -0.50
C ASP A 124 -19.64 -10.49 -0.82
N TRP A 125 -19.07 -11.15 0.18
CA TRP A 125 -17.73 -11.73 0.23
C TRP A 125 -17.39 -12.75 -0.83
N ASP A 126 -18.39 -13.36 -1.45
CA ASP A 126 -18.23 -14.57 -2.25
C ASP A 126 -17.50 -14.35 -3.60
N PHE A 127 -17.13 -13.11 -3.91
CA PHE A 127 -16.40 -12.76 -5.14
C PHE A 127 -14.87 -12.76 -5.02
N PHE A 128 -14.29 -13.11 -3.86
CA PHE A 128 -12.83 -13.14 -3.64
C PHE A 128 -12.32 -14.47 -3.07
#